data_AF-A0A8T6WG29-F1
#
_entry.id   AF-A0A8T6WG29-F1
#
_cell.length_a   1.000
_cell.length_b   1.000
_cell.length_c   1.000
_cell.angle_alpha   90.00
_cell.angle_beta   90.00
_cell.angle_gamma   90.00
#
_symmetry.space_group_name_H-M   'P 1'
#
loop_
_entity.id
_entity.type
_entity.pdbx_description
1 polymer ?
#
loop_
_entity_poly.entity_id
_entity_poly.type
_entity_poly.pdbx_seq_one_letter_code
_entity_poly.pdbx_strand_id
1 'polypeptide(L)'
;MTELKKRFVFFAAITIISLVITYPALSAEKPPAQGETLPHFELAVPQDSAAKSYLGLSGSGNFTVSQIKARVVVIEIFSMY
;
A
#
# COMPACT_ATOMS: atom_id res chain seq x y z
N MET A 1 -39.31 5.63 26.95
CA MET A 1 -38.85 5.95 25.56
C MET A 1 -37.34 5.91 25.37
N THR A 2 -36.53 5.70 26.42
CA THR A 2 -35.06 5.75 26.38
C THR A 2 -34.40 4.50 25.78
N GLU A 3 -34.93 3.31 26.11
CA GLU A 3 -34.36 2.02 25.66
C GLU A 3 -34.57 1.76 24.16
N LEU A 4 -35.73 2.14 23.62
CA LEU A 4 -36.03 1.96 22.19
C LEU A 4 -35.14 2.85 21.31
N LYS A 5 -34.87 4.09 21.74
CA LYS A 5 -33.97 5.01 21.05
C LYS A 5 -32.52 4.51 21.09
N LYS A 6 -32.09 3.90 22.19
CA LYS A 6 -30.75 3.32 22.35
C LYS A 6 -30.55 2.10 21.43
N ARG A 7 -31.55 1.23 21.31
CA ARG A 7 -31.55 0.11 20.35
C ARG A 7 -31.49 0.61 18.90
N PHE A 8 -32.27 1.65 18.59
CA PHE A 8 -32.26 2.24 17.25
C PHE A 8 -30.90 2.86 16.88
N VAL A 9 -30.27 3.58 17.81
CA VAL A 9 -28.91 4.12 17.63
C VAL A 9 -27.88 3.01 17.46
N PHE A 10 -28.02 1.90 18.20
CA PHE A 10 -27.12 0.74 18.08
C PHE A 10 -27.24 0.08 16.69
N PHE A 11 -28.45 -0.13 16.20
CA PHE A 11 -28.66 -0.67 14.84
C PHE A 11 -28.12 0.28 13.77
N ALA A 12 -28.38 1.58 13.88
CA ALA A 12 -27.83 2.57 12.95
C ALA A 12 -26.29 2.57 12.94
N ALA A 13 -25.65 2.45 14.10
CA ALA A 13 -24.19 2.35 14.21
C ALA A 13 -23.65 1.09 13.53
N ILE A 14 -24.30 -0.07 13.71
CA ILE A 14 -23.91 -1.31 13.04
C ILE A 14 -24.03 -1.19 11.53
N THR A 15 -25.12 -0.58 11.02
CA THR A 15 -25.29 -0.39 9.58
C THR A 15 -24.21 0.51 8.98
N ILE A 16 -23.86 1.60 9.67
CA ILE A 16 -22.77 2.50 9.24
C ILE A 16 -21.42 1.77 9.25
N ILE A 17 -21.11 1.03 10.30
CA ILE A 17 -19.86 0.26 10.41
C ILE A 17 -19.79 -0.81 9.31
N SER A 18 -20.89 -1.53 9.07
CA SER A 18 -20.97 -2.52 8.00
C SER A 18 -20.72 -1.90 6.63
N LEU A 19 -21.22 -0.68 6.38
CA LEU A 19 -21.03 0.01 5.10
C LEU A 19 -19.57 0.43 4.88
N VAL A 20 -18.86 0.79 5.96
CA VAL A 20 -17.43 1.16 5.92
C VAL A 20 -16.55 -0.08 5.70
N ILE A 21 -16.92 -1.23 6.26
CA ILE A 21 -16.13 -2.48 6.13
C ILE A 21 -16.28 -3.11 4.74
N THR A 22 -17.40 -2.87 4.04
CA THR A 22 -17.63 -3.41 2.69
C THR A 22 -16.96 -2.63 1.57
N TYR A 23 -16.21 -1.56 1.86
CA TYR A 23 -15.38 -0.96 0.82
C TYR A 23 -14.32 -1.99 0.42
N PRO A 24 -14.34 -2.50 -0.82
CA PRO A 24 -13.25 -3.35 -1.28
C PRO A 24 -11.97 -2.55 -1.08
N ALA A 25 -10.97 -3.16 -0.44
CA ALA A 25 -9.62 -2.62 -0.50
C ALA A 25 -9.34 -2.38 -1.98
N LEU A 26 -9.16 -1.11 -2.38
CA LEU A 26 -8.95 -0.68 -3.77
C LEU A 26 -7.63 -1.26 -4.26
N SER A 27 -7.61 -2.55 -4.53
CA SER A 27 -6.50 -3.26 -5.13
C SER A 27 -6.65 -3.08 -6.63
N ALA A 28 -5.58 -2.59 -7.27
CA ALA A 28 -5.59 -2.41 -8.71
C ALA A 28 -5.67 -3.79 -9.39
N GLU A 29 -6.67 -3.99 -10.25
CA GLU A 29 -6.81 -5.21 -11.04
C GLU A 29 -5.75 -5.33 -12.16
N LYS A 30 -5.09 -4.22 -12.50
CA LYS A 30 -4.13 -4.11 -13.61
C LYS A 30 -2.89 -3.35 -13.16
N PRO A 31 -1.72 -3.62 -13.78
CA PRO A 31 -0.56 -2.77 -13.59
C PRO A 31 -0.87 -1.33 -14.04
N PRO A 32 -0.13 -0.33 -13.53
CA PRO A 32 -0.29 1.06 -13.94
C PRO A 32 -0.11 1.21 -15.46
N ALA A 33 -0.98 1.98 -16.09
CA ALA A 33 -0.86 2.30 -17.52
C ALA A 33 0.30 3.28 -17.77
N GLN A 34 0.71 3.42 -19.03
CA GLN A 34 1.73 4.39 -19.41
C GLN A 34 1.29 5.81 -19.03
N GLY A 35 2.15 6.52 -18.30
CA GLY A 35 1.88 7.90 -17.83
C GLY A 35 1.16 7.97 -16.48
N GLU A 36 0.68 6.85 -15.94
CA GLU A 36 0.17 6.79 -14.58
C GLU A 36 1.28 6.77 -13.54
N THR A 37 0.94 7.13 -12.31
CA THR A 37 1.86 7.08 -11.17
C THR A 37 2.06 5.65 -10.69
N LEU A 38 3.31 5.28 -10.43
CA LEU A 38 3.62 4.03 -9.73
C LEU A 38 2.98 4.05 -8.33
N PRO A 39 2.25 3.00 -7.93
CA PRO A 39 1.68 2.89 -6.59
C PRO A 39 2.76 3.01 -5.51
N HIS A 40 2.37 3.55 -4.36
CA HIS A 40 3.26 3.62 -3.22
C HIS A 40 3.44 2.23 -2.61
N PHE A 41 4.68 1.76 -2.53
CA PHE A 41 5.06 0.57 -1.77
C PHE A 41 6.48 0.71 -1.23
N GLU A 42 6.73 -0.06 -0.17
CA GLU A 42 8.01 -0.10 0.51
C GLU A 42 8.70 -1.45 0.30
N LEU A 43 10.02 -1.40 0.14
CA LEU A 43 10.89 -2.57 0.07
C LEU A 43 11.92 -2.51 1.19
N ALA A 44 12.32 -3.66 1.71
CA ALA A 44 13.41 -3.71 2.68
C ALA A 44 14.74 -3.31 2.04
N VAL A 45 15.51 -2.47 2.74
CA VAL A 45 16.86 -2.11 2.32
C VAL A 45 17.72 -3.38 2.25
N PRO A 46 18.45 -3.64 1.14
CA PRO A 46 19.30 -4.82 1.02
C PRO A 46 20.35 -4.90 2.13
N GLN A 47 20.59 -6.11 2.62
CA GLN A 47 21.67 -6.38 3.57
C GLN A 47 23.04 -6.37 2.89
N ASP A 48 23.08 -6.80 1.62
CA ASP A 48 24.28 -6.76 0.80
C ASP A 48 24.71 -5.32 0.50
N SER A 49 25.99 -5.02 0.76
CA SER A 49 26.53 -3.66 0.63
C SER A 49 26.66 -3.22 -0.83
N ALA A 50 26.95 -4.16 -1.74
CA ALA A 50 27.06 -3.87 -3.17
C ALA A 50 25.69 -3.52 -3.75
N ALA A 51 24.65 -4.28 -3.45
CA ALA A 51 23.27 -4.00 -3.84
C ALA A 51 22.77 -2.67 -3.28
N LYS A 52 23.05 -2.39 -2.00
CA LYS A 52 22.69 -1.10 -1.37
C LYS A 52 23.36 0.07 -2.08
N SER A 53 24.65 -0.05 -2.38
CA SER A 53 25.40 0.99 -3.10
C SER A 53 24.93 1.17 -4.55
N TYR A 54 24.58 0.08 -5.23
CA TYR A 54 24.06 0.11 -6.60
C TYR A 54 22.74 0.90 -6.69
N LEU A 55 21.85 0.73 -5.70
CA LEU A 55 20.60 1.49 -5.60
C LEU A 55 20.80 2.93 -5.09
N GLY A 56 21.99 3.28 -4.61
CA GLY A 56 22.29 4.58 -4.01
C GLY A 56 21.63 4.80 -2.65
N LEU A 57 21.32 3.72 -1.92
CA LEU A 57 20.66 3.76 -0.61
C LEU A 57 21.68 3.82 0.53
N SER A 58 21.23 4.28 1.69
CA SER A 58 22.02 4.27 2.94
C SER A 58 21.15 3.84 4.12
N GLY A 59 21.78 3.44 5.23
CA GLY A 59 21.07 3.04 6.45
C GLY A 59 20.42 1.64 6.38
N SER A 60 19.33 1.49 7.12
CA SER A 60 18.55 0.26 7.33
C SER A 60 17.05 0.56 7.33
N GLY A 61 16.22 -0.48 7.36
CA GLY A 61 14.75 -0.36 7.35
C GLY A 61 14.19 -0.54 5.95
N ASN A 62 13.22 0.31 5.59
CA ASN A 62 12.52 0.25 4.32
C ASN A 62 12.83 1.47 3.45
N PHE A 63 12.66 1.32 2.15
CA PHE A 63 12.78 2.39 1.17
C PHE A 63 11.65 2.32 0.13
N THR A 64 11.41 3.44 -0.55
CA THR A 64 10.48 3.51 -1.69
C THR A 64 11.25 3.66 -3.00
N VAL A 65 10.64 3.31 -4.14
CA VAL A 65 11.28 3.42 -5.46
C VAL A 65 11.79 4.84 -5.74
N SER A 66 11.09 5.87 -5.26
CA SER A 66 11.48 7.28 -5.43
C SER A 66 12.78 7.66 -4.72
N GLN A 67 13.26 6.85 -3.77
CA GLN A 67 14.53 7.08 -3.07
C GLN A 67 15.74 6.47 -3.79
N ILE A 68 15.52 5.68 -4.85
CA ILE A 68 16.59 5.14 -5.69
C ILE A 68 17.21 6.30 -6.48
N LYS A 69 18.54 6.46 -6.40
CA LYS A 69 19.25 7.54 -7.08
C LYS A 69 19.51 7.19 -8.55
N ALA A 70 18.47 7.22 -9.38
CA ALA A 70 18.54 6.93 -10.82
C ALA A 70 17.62 7.84 -11.63
N ARG A 71 17.88 7.97 -12.94
CA ARG A 71 16.98 8.71 -13.87
C ARG A 71 15.78 7.87 -14.31
N VAL A 72 15.98 6.56 -14.44
CA VAL A 72 14.97 5.58 -14.87
C VAL A 72 15.14 4.34 -14.00
N VAL A 73 14.04 3.75 -13.56
CA VAL A 73 14.02 2.49 -12.82
C VAL A 73 13.22 1.48 -13.63
N VAL A 74 13.80 0.31 -13.85
CA VAL A 74 13.11 -0.84 -14.45
C VAL A 74 12.71 -1.77 -13.31
N ILE A 75 11.42 -2.10 -13.23
CA ILE A 75 10.86 -2.99 -12.21
C ILE A 75 10.43 -4.28 -12.90
N GLU A 76 11.02 -5.39 -12.48
CA GLU A 76 10.66 -6.73 -12.95
C GLU A 76 10.02 -7.50 -11.80
N ILE A 77 8.82 -8.01 -12.03
CA ILE A 77 8.08 -8.81 -11.05
C ILE A 77 8.19 -10.26 -11.49
N PHE A 78 8.96 -11.05 -10.74
CA PHE A 78 9.02 -12.49 -10.94
C PHE A 78 7.88 -13.17 -10.17
N SER A 79 7.02 -13.91 -10.87
CA SER A 79 6.10 -14.86 -10.24
C SER A 79 6.89 -16.13 -9.90
N MET A 80 7.23 -16.32 -8.63
CA MET A 80 7.93 -17.51 -8.11
C MET A 80 6.97 -18.67 -7.77
N TYR A 81 5.80 -18.71 -8.40
CA TYR A 81 4.72 -19.67 -8.14
C TYR A 81 4.28 -20.38 -9.42
#